data_AF-A0A2D1SR37-F1
#
_entry.id   AF-A0A2D1SR37-F1
#
_cell.length_a   1.000
_cell.length_b   1.000
_cell.length_c   1.000
_cell.angle_alpha   90.00
_cell.angle_beta   90.00
_cell.angle_gamma   90.00
#
_symmetry.space_group_name_H-M   'P 1'
#
loop_
_entity.id
_entity.type
_entity.pdbx_description
1 polymer ?
#
loop_
_entity_poly.entity_id
_entity_poly.type
_entity_poly.pdbx_seq_one_letter_code
_entity_poly.pdbx_strand_id
1 'polypeptide(L)'
;MKKFEEKTIQSEKIFDGKVISLKVDDVILPNGATSKREIINHPGAVAIIAITEDNKILLVEQFRKALERSIIEIPAGKIEKDEEPIVTARRELEEETGYTTDSLQYLQSFSTSPGFADEIIHVFVARYLTKMQTAAQLDEDEFVELMEVSVEEAEQMVNNQQIFDAKTVFAVLWMKINNASV
;
A
#
# COMPACT_ATOMS: atom_id res chain seq x y z
N MET A 1 5.23 -28.73 -15.87
CA MET A 1 5.12 -28.00 -14.59
C MET A 1 6.50 -27.48 -14.23
N LYS A 2 6.60 -26.21 -13.83
CA LYS A 2 7.82 -25.66 -13.25
C LYS A 2 8.09 -26.34 -11.90
N LYS A 3 9.33 -26.32 -11.41
CA LYS A 3 9.81 -27.10 -10.24
C LYS A 3 8.94 -26.96 -8.97
N PHE A 4 8.29 -25.81 -8.77
CA PHE A 4 7.50 -25.50 -7.57
C PHE A 4 6.04 -25.12 -7.88
N GLU A 5 5.59 -25.41 -9.09
CA GLU A 5 4.23 -25.06 -9.52
C GLU A 5 3.21 -25.98 -8.85
N GLU A 6 2.19 -25.37 -8.24
CA GLU A 6 1.01 -26.06 -7.74
C GLU A 6 -0.12 -25.88 -8.76
N LYS A 7 -0.83 -26.95 -9.10
CA LYS A 7 -1.95 -26.89 -10.05
C LYS A 7 -3.27 -26.91 -9.31
N THR A 8 -4.10 -25.87 -9.48
CA THR A 8 -5.47 -25.85 -8.97
C THR A 8 -6.33 -26.92 -9.65
N ILE A 9 -7.01 -27.72 -8.84
CA ILE A 9 -7.98 -28.74 -9.23
C ILE A 9 -9.38 -28.12 -9.24
N GLN A 10 -9.74 -27.48 -8.13
CA GLN A 10 -11.01 -26.80 -7.93
C GLN A 10 -10.84 -25.62 -6.98
N SER A 11 -11.74 -24.65 -7.10
CA SER A 11 -11.79 -23.45 -6.27
C SER A 11 -13.18 -23.32 -5.67
N GLU A 12 -13.25 -23.15 -4.36
CA GLU A 12 -14.49 -22.92 -3.62
C GLU A 12 -14.47 -21.50 -3.04
N LYS A 13 -15.51 -20.70 -3.31
CA LYS A 13 -15.66 -19.37 -2.71
C LYS A 13 -16.36 -19.50 -1.36
N ILE A 14 -15.68 -19.14 -0.29
CA ILE A 14 -16.16 -19.24 1.11
C ILE A 14 -16.84 -17.95 1.55
N PHE A 15 -16.29 -16.80 1.15
CA PHE A 15 -16.80 -15.49 1.53
C PHE A 15 -16.59 -14.49 0.38
N ASP A 16 -17.55 -13.56 0.24
CA ASP A 16 -17.55 -12.52 -0.80
C ASP A 16 -18.00 -11.20 -0.15
N GLY A 17 -17.03 -10.38 0.23
CA GLY A 17 -17.24 -9.12 0.93
C GLY A 17 -17.09 -7.89 0.04
N LYS A 18 -17.24 -6.71 0.64
CA LYS A 18 -17.05 -5.42 -0.07
C LYS A 18 -15.59 -5.19 -0.48
N VAL A 19 -14.64 -5.56 0.39
CA VAL A 19 -13.21 -5.26 0.20
C VAL A 19 -12.39 -6.51 -0.15
N ILE A 20 -12.73 -7.64 0.45
CA ILE A 20 -12.02 -8.92 0.28
C ILE A 20 -12.98 -10.06 0.02
N SER A 21 -12.50 -11.08 -0.67
CA SER A 21 -13.13 -12.40 -0.73
C SER A 21 -12.18 -13.48 -0.21
N LEU A 22 -12.73 -14.58 0.30
CA LEU A 22 -11.97 -15.77 0.69
C LEU A 22 -12.35 -16.92 -0.22
N LYS A 23 -11.35 -17.56 -0.81
CA LYS A 23 -11.51 -18.84 -1.52
C LYS A 23 -10.60 -19.91 -0.95
N VAL A 24 -10.98 -21.16 -1.18
CA VAL A 24 -10.16 -22.34 -0.90
C VAL A 24 -9.89 -23.08 -2.20
N ASP A 25 -8.62 -23.15 -2.58
CA ASP A 25 -8.17 -23.90 -3.75
C ASP A 25 -7.66 -25.27 -3.32
N ASP A 26 -8.22 -26.34 -3.90
CA ASP A 26 -7.61 -27.66 -3.84
C ASP A 26 -6.53 -27.75 -4.92
N VAL A 27 -5.32 -28.13 -4.52
CA VAL A 27 -4.14 -28.07 -5.39
C VAL A 27 -3.39 -29.41 -5.45
N ILE A 28 -2.77 -29.69 -6.59
CA ILE A 28 -1.76 -30.74 -6.77
C ILE A 28 -0.39 -30.12 -6.54
N LEU A 29 0.34 -30.67 -5.56
CA LEU A 29 1.70 -30.28 -5.20
C LEU A 29 2.74 -30.84 -6.18
N PRO A 30 3.99 -30.34 -6.19
CA PRO A 30 5.05 -30.85 -7.07
C PRO A 30 5.37 -32.34 -6.89
N ASN A 31 5.09 -32.90 -5.70
CA ASN A 31 5.27 -34.33 -5.41
C ASN A 31 4.05 -35.20 -5.77
N GLY A 32 3.02 -34.62 -6.38
CA GLY A 32 1.77 -35.29 -6.77
C GLY A 32 0.73 -35.43 -5.66
N ALA A 33 1.05 -35.05 -4.41
CA ALA A 33 0.07 -35.04 -3.33
C ALA A 33 -0.92 -33.88 -3.47
N THR A 34 -2.06 -33.97 -2.81
CA THR A 34 -3.08 -32.91 -2.77
C THR A 34 -2.99 -32.08 -1.49
N SER A 35 -3.31 -30.79 -1.57
CA SER A 35 -3.40 -29.89 -0.41
C SER A 35 -4.48 -28.81 -0.64
N LYS A 36 -4.74 -27.99 0.38
CA LYS A 36 -5.64 -26.84 0.32
C LYS A 36 -4.87 -25.54 0.49
N ARG A 37 -5.32 -24.48 -0.17
CA ARG A 37 -4.82 -23.10 -0.01
C ARG A 37 -6.00 -22.18 0.29
N GLU A 38 -6.00 -21.59 1.47
CA GLU A 38 -6.90 -20.49 1.81
C GLU A 38 -6.31 -19.20 1.26
N ILE A 39 -7.05 -18.52 0.39
CA ILE A 39 -6.57 -17.36 -0.36
C ILE A 39 -7.54 -16.21 -0.17
N ILE A 40 -7.04 -15.12 0.40
CA ILE A 40 -7.69 -13.82 0.41
C ILE A 40 -7.44 -13.15 -0.94
N ASN A 41 -8.52 -12.82 -1.64
CA ASN A 41 -8.44 -11.97 -2.82
C ASN A 41 -8.66 -10.51 -2.42
N HIS A 42 -7.80 -9.63 -2.91
CA HIS A 42 -7.82 -8.21 -2.67
C HIS A 42 -7.69 -7.47 -4.02
N PRO A 43 -8.35 -6.31 -4.22
CA PRO A 43 -8.25 -5.54 -5.48
C PRO A 43 -6.85 -4.97 -5.78
N GLY A 44 -5.90 -5.13 -4.85
CA GLY A 44 -4.62 -4.41 -4.86
C GLY A 44 -4.77 -2.98 -4.36
N ALA A 45 -3.64 -2.29 -4.26
CA ALA A 45 -3.57 -0.94 -3.74
C ALA A 45 -2.38 -0.19 -4.33
N VAL A 46 -2.33 1.11 -4.05
CA VAL A 46 -1.22 1.99 -4.37
C VAL A 46 -0.68 2.62 -3.10
N ALA A 47 0.56 3.06 -3.14
CA ALA A 47 1.15 3.83 -2.07
C ALA A 47 2.08 4.90 -2.64
N ILE A 48 2.11 6.08 -2.03
CA ILE A 48 2.80 7.25 -2.58
C ILE A 48 3.87 7.73 -1.62
N ILE A 49 5.13 7.68 -2.04
CA ILE A 49 6.24 8.37 -1.39
C ILE A 49 6.20 9.82 -1.87
N ALA A 50 5.45 10.67 -1.16
CA ALA A 50 5.31 12.09 -1.49
C ALA A 50 6.39 12.91 -0.76
N ILE A 51 7.22 13.60 -1.56
CA ILE A 51 8.43 14.28 -1.09
C ILE A 51 8.29 15.78 -1.34
N THR A 52 8.40 16.57 -0.27
CA THR A 52 8.33 18.02 -0.32
C THR A 52 9.62 18.64 -0.87
N GLU A 53 9.61 19.93 -1.18
CA GLU A 53 10.81 20.65 -1.64
C GLU A 53 11.93 20.67 -0.59
N ASP A 54 11.58 20.68 0.70
CA ASP A 54 12.50 20.59 1.83
C ASP A 54 12.96 19.15 2.11
N ASN A 55 12.71 18.22 1.18
CA ASN A 55 13.09 16.81 1.26
C ASN A 55 12.49 16.06 2.48
N LYS A 56 11.31 16.49 2.93
CA LYS A 56 10.50 15.79 3.91
C LYS A 56 9.54 14.83 3.23
N ILE A 57 9.11 13.81 3.95
CA ILE A 57 8.08 12.87 3.51
C ILE A 57 6.72 13.30 4.07
N LEU A 58 5.69 13.30 3.22
CA LEU A 58 4.30 13.41 3.67
C LEU A 58 3.83 12.06 4.21
N LEU A 59 3.26 12.09 5.41
CA LEU A 59 2.67 10.94 6.08
C LEU A 59 1.27 11.31 6.57
N VAL A 60 0.47 10.28 6.81
CA VAL A 60 -0.85 10.40 7.42
C VAL A 60 -0.95 9.51 8.64
N GLU A 61 -1.59 9.99 9.70
CA GLU A 61 -1.99 9.15 10.82
C GLU A 61 -3.43 8.68 10.64
N GLN A 62 -3.65 7.36 10.68
CA GLN A 62 -4.96 6.75 10.52
C GLN A 62 -5.18 5.63 11.53
N PHE A 63 -6.41 5.51 12.05
CA PHE A 63 -6.81 4.38 12.88
C PHE A 63 -7.02 3.11 12.04
N ARG A 64 -6.19 2.09 12.28
CA ARG A 64 -6.35 0.78 11.63
C ARG A 64 -7.10 -0.16 12.56
N LYS A 65 -8.38 -0.39 12.25
CA LYS A 65 -9.26 -1.25 13.06
C LYS A 65 -8.69 -2.64 13.30
N ALA A 66 -8.05 -3.25 12.29
CA ALA A 66 -7.42 -4.57 12.42
C ALA A 66 -6.28 -4.63 13.45
N LEU A 67 -5.68 -3.48 13.78
CA LEU A 67 -4.61 -3.35 14.79
C LEU A 67 -5.12 -2.70 16.09
N GLU A 68 -6.38 -2.25 16.13
CA GLU A 68 -6.99 -1.49 17.24
C GLU A 68 -6.13 -0.29 17.71
N ARG A 69 -5.46 0.39 16.78
CA ARG A 69 -4.65 1.58 17.08
C ARG A 69 -4.46 2.47 15.85
N SER A 70 -4.08 3.71 16.10
CA SER A 70 -3.53 4.60 15.07
C SER A 70 -2.11 4.20 14.71
N ILE A 71 -1.79 4.28 13.43
CA ILE A 71 -0.43 4.16 12.90
C ILE A 71 -0.17 5.28 11.90
N ILE A 72 1.11 5.58 11.69
CA ILE A 72 1.58 6.57 10.72
C ILE A 72 1.96 5.84 9.44
N GLU A 73 1.45 6.33 8.31
CA GLU A 73 1.58 5.68 7.01
C GLU A 73 1.91 6.67 5.92
N ILE A 74 2.51 6.20 4.82
CA ILE A 74 2.48 6.96 3.56
C ILE A 74 1.06 6.94 2.97
N PRO A 75 0.67 7.98 2.20
CA PRO A 75 -0.61 8.00 1.53
C PRO A 75 -0.81 6.75 0.66
N ALA A 76 -1.98 6.15 0.73
CA ALA A 76 -2.26 4.87 0.10
C ALA A 76 -3.75 4.55 0.06
N GLY A 77 -4.19 3.93 -1.02
CA GLY A 77 -5.54 3.40 -1.09
C GLY A 77 -5.72 2.32 -2.13
N LYS A 78 -6.93 1.76 -2.17
CA LYS A 78 -7.24 0.59 -3.00
C LYS A 78 -7.44 1.02 -4.43
N ILE A 79 -7.08 0.11 -5.35
CA ILE A 79 -7.37 0.32 -6.76
C ILE A 79 -8.86 0.08 -6.97
N GLU A 80 -9.56 1.08 -7.49
CA GLU A 80 -10.96 0.94 -7.86
C GLU A 80 -11.11 0.10 -9.13
N LYS A 81 -12.31 -0.46 -9.31
CA LYS A 81 -12.57 -1.35 -10.44
C LYS A 81 -12.32 -0.61 -11.76
N ASP A 82 -11.52 -1.23 -12.63
CA ASP A 82 -11.14 -0.71 -13.96
C ASP A 82 -10.30 0.59 -13.91
N GLU A 83 -9.70 0.91 -12.75
CA GLU A 83 -8.78 2.05 -12.57
C GLU A 83 -7.32 1.62 -12.80
N GLU A 84 -6.55 2.45 -13.50
CA GLU A 84 -5.11 2.26 -13.64
C GLU A 84 -4.40 2.70 -12.35
N PRO A 85 -3.38 1.98 -11.85
CA PRO A 85 -2.73 2.30 -10.57
C PRO A 85 -2.22 3.75 -10.45
N ILE A 86 -1.74 4.35 -11.55
CA ILE A 86 -1.26 5.74 -11.52
C ILE A 86 -2.40 6.76 -11.29
N VAL A 87 -3.62 6.43 -11.72
CA VAL A 87 -4.81 7.26 -11.52
C VAL A 87 -5.22 7.18 -10.05
N THR A 88 -5.30 5.96 -9.50
CA THR A 88 -5.53 5.73 -8.07
C THR A 88 -4.50 6.50 -7.23
N ALA A 89 -3.22 6.39 -7.57
CA ALA A 89 -2.15 7.02 -6.78
C ALA A 89 -2.24 8.55 -6.75
N ARG A 90 -2.70 9.17 -7.84
CA ARG A 90 -2.96 10.61 -7.88
C ARG A 90 -4.17 10.99 -7.03
N ARG A 91 -5.27 10.24 -7.15
CA ARG A 91 -6.50 10.48 -6.38
C ARG A 91 -6.23 10.39 -4.88
N GLU A 92 -5.60 9.31 -4.44
CA GLU A 92 -5.28 9.09 -3.02
C GLU A 92 -4.32 10.16 -2.47
N LEU A 93 -3.34 10.59 -3.27
CA LEU A 93 -2.47 11.71 -2.87
C LEU A 93 -3.30 12.99 -2.64
N GLU A 94 -4.23 13.30 -3.53
CA GLU A 94 -5.08 14.49 -3.44
C GLU A 94 -6.04 14.42 -2.25
N GLU A 95 -6.71 13.28 -2.05
CA GLU A 95 -7.70 13.03 -0.99
C GLU A 95 -7.05 13.05 0.41
N GLU A 96 -5.98 12.30 0.62
CA GLU A 96 -5.39 12.13 1.96
C GLU A 96 -4.48 13.30 2.38
N THR A 97 -3.92 14.04 1.42
CA THR A 97 -2.92 15.08 1.72
C THR A 97 -3.29 16.49 1.26
N GLY A 98 -4.26 16.62 0.35
CA GLY A 98 -4.56 17.90 -0.29
C GLY A 98 -3.43 18.42 -1.19
N TYR A 99 -2.47 17.57 -1.56
CA TYR A 99 -1.42 17.87 -2.54
C TYR A 99 -1.68 17.14 -3.87
N THR A 100 -1.21 17.73 -4.96
CA THR A 100 -1.15 17.08 -6.28
C THR A 100 0.25 17.21 -6.88
N THR A 101 0.52 16.52 -7.98
CA THR A 101 1.80 16.63 -8.71
C THR A 101 1.70 16.19 -10.17
N ASP A 102 2.45 16.83 -11.06
CA ASP A 102 2.67 16.34 -12.43
C ASP A 102 3.78 15.28 -12.53
N SER A 103 4.53 15.06 -11.44
CA SER A 103 5.67 14.14 -11.35
C SER A 103 5.36 12.95 -10.44
N LEU A 104 4.51 12.05 -10.94
CA LEU A 104 4.21 10.78 -10.29
C LEU A 104 4.91 9.64 -11.06
N GLN A 105 5.90 9.01 -10.44
CA GLN A 105 6.74 7.99 -11.07
C GLN A 105 6.55 6.63 -10.40
N TYR A 106 6.27 5.58 -11.18
CA TYR A 106 6.24 4.23 -10.66
C TYR A 106 7.63 3.81 -10.17
N LEU A 107 7.71 3.26 -8.96
CA LEU A 107 8.95 2.77 -8.35
C LEU A 107 9.03 1.25 -8.44
N GLN A 108 8.11 0.55 -7.78
CA GLN A 108 8.06 -0.91 -7.75
C GLN A 108 6.69 -1.38 -7.22
N SER A 109 6.41 -2.68 -7.34
CA SER A 109 5.29 -3.33 -6.68
C SER A 109 5.77 -4.48 -5.80
N PHE A 110 5.05 -4.77 -4.72
CA PHE A 110 5.31 -5.92 -3.87
C PHE A 110 4.03 -6.53 -3.32
N SER A 111 4.10 -7.80 -2.92
CA SER A 111 3.01 -8.49 -2.22
C SER A 111 3.10 -8.25 -0.72
N THR A 112 1.95 -8.03 -0.07
CA THR A 112 1.87 -7.76 1.37
C THR A 112 1.95 -9.02 2.22
N SER A 113 1.34 -10.12 1.76
CA SER A 113 1.24 -11.39 2.49
C SER A 113 1.14 -12.58 1.53
N PRO A 114 2.20 -12.87 0.74
CA PRO A 114 2.15 -13.83 -0.38
C PRO A 114 1.87 -15.28 0.03
N GLY A 115 1.87 -15.59 1.33
CA GLY A 115 1.49 -16.90 1.84
C GLY A 115 -0.02 -17.17 1.77
N PHE A 116 -0.86 -16.14 1.74
CA PHE A 116 -2.32 -16.31 1.75
C PHE A 116 -3.12 -15.17 1.11
N ALA A 117 -2.51 -14.05 0.70
CA ALA A 117 -3.20 -12.94 0.05
C ALA A 117 -2.57 -12.64 -1.32
N ASP A 118 -3.40 -12.31 -2.30
CA ASP A 118 -2.95 -11.89 -3.63
C ASP A 118 -2.78 -10.37 -3.78
N GLU A 119 -2.95 -9.61 -2.69
CA GLU A 119 -2.77 -8.17 -2.67
C GLU A 119 -1.37 -7.78 -3.15
N ILE A 120 -1.35 -6.89 -4.13
CA ILE A 120 -0.16 -6.20 -4.62
C ILE A 120 -0.33 -4.72 -4.34
N ILE A 121 0.71 -4.11 -3.74
CA ILE A 121 0.82 -2.67 -3.60
C ILE A 121 1.76 -2.14 -4.69
N HIS A 122 1.30 -1.17 -5.46
CA HIS A 122 2.08 -0.43 -6.45
C HIS A 122 2.59 0.89 -5.83
N VAL A 123 3.89 1.02 -5.65
CA VAL A 123 4.51 2.20 -5.04
C VAL A 123 4.89 3.22 -6.10
N PHE A 124 4.50 4.46 -5.87
CA PHE A 124 4.84 5.62 -6.67
C PHE A 124 5.65 6.62 -5.86
N VAL A 125 6.48 7.41 -6.54
CA VAL A 125 7.19 8.56 -5.96
C VAL A 125 6.59 9.83 -6.54
N ALA A 126 6.19 10.73 -5.65
CA ALA A 126 5.66 12.05 -5.99
C ALA A 126 6.66 13.13 -5.56
N ARG A 127 7.04 14.02 -6.50
CA ARG A 127 7.90 15.18 -6.26
C ARG A 127 7.23 16.44 -6.81
N TYR A 128 7.78 17.63 -6.53
CA TYR A 128 7.21 18.90 -7.02
C TYR A 128 5.74 19.06 -6.63
N LEU A 129 5.45 18.79 -5.35
CA LEU A 129 4.09 18.79 -4.82
C LEU A 129 3.50 20.21 -4.87
N THR A 130 2.23 20.31 -5.27
CA THR A 130 1.47 21.54 -5.28
C THR A 130 0.28 21.39 -4.36
N LYS A 131 0.13 22.30 -3.39
CA LYS A 131 -1.03 22.29 -2.49
C LYS A 131 -2.28 22.72 -3.23
N MET A 132 -3.35 21.94 -3.12
CA MET A 132 -4.63 22.24 -3.75
C MET A 132 -5.32 23.42 -3.05
N GLN A 133 -6.00 24.26 -3.83
CA GLN A 133 -6.78 25.39 -3.29
C GLN A 133 -8.08 24.94 -2.61
N THR A 134 -8.58 23.77 -3.00
CA THR A 134 -9.76 23.12 -2.42
C THR A 134 -9.33 21.72 -2.04
N ALA A 135 -9.53 21.35 -0.77
CA ALA A 135 -9.24 20.00 -0.31
C ALA A 135 -10.12 19.02 -1.10
N ALA A 136 -9.51 17.93 -1.58
CA ALA A 136 -10.28 16.79 -2.06
C ALA A 136 -11.09 16.21 -0.89
N GLN A 137 -12.22 15.60 -1.22
CA GLN A 137 -13.09 15.01 -0.21
C GLN A 137 -12.57 13.60 0.09
N LEU A 138 -12.23 13.37 1.36
CA LEU A 138 -12.10 12.01 1.89
C LEU A 138 -13.46 11.29 1.80
N ASP A 139 -13.43 9.96 1.73
CA ASP A 139 -14.63 9.16 1.91
C ASP A 139 -15.26 9.42 3.29
N GLU A 140 -16.58 9.22 3.43
CA GLU A 140 -17.33 9.52 4.67
C GLU A 140 -16.78 8.79 5.92
N ASP A 141 -16.11 7.66 5.71
CA ASP A 141 -15.54 6.80 6.75
C ASP A 141 -14.02 6.99 6.93
N GLU A 142 -13.41 7.96 6.24
CA GLU A 142 -11.97 8.20 6.27
C GLU A 142 -11.59 9.45 7.06
N PHE A 143 -10.69 9.26 8.03
CA PHE A 143 -10.16 10.31 8.89
C PHE A 143 -8.65 10.17 8.94
N VAL A 144 -7.95 11.16 8.40
CA VAL A 144 -6.49 11.21 8.38
C VAL A 144 -5.98 12.53 8.94
N GLU A 145 -4.86 12.47 9.65
CA GLU A 145 -4.09 13.66 10.05
C GLU A 145 -2.78 13.72 9.26
N LEU A 146 -2.64 14.75 8.43
CA LEU A 146 -1.46 14.97 7.60
C LEU A 146 -0.29 15.50 8.43
N MET A 147 0.90 14.95 8.20
CA MET A 147 2.15 15.43 8.76
C MET A 147 3.29 15.42 7.75
N GLU A 148 4.25 16.33 7.92
CA GLU A 148 5.47 16.38 7.11
C GLU A 148 6.67 16.16 8.03
N VAL A 149 7.45 15.10 7.78
CA VAL A 149 8.56 14.71 8.66
C VAL A 149 9.85 14.52 7.88
N SER A 150 10.98 14.76 8.54
CA SER A 150 12.28 14.40 7.97
C SER A 150 12.44 12.87 7.94
N VAL A 151 13.40 12.38 7.16
CA VAL A 151 13.70 10.94 7.12
C VAL A 151 14.19 10.46 8.48
N GLU A 152 14.98 11.26 9.19
CA GLU A 152 15.47 10.94 10.52
C GLU A 152 14.32 10.84 11.54
N GLU A 153 13.34 11.75 11.46
CA GLU A 153 12.12 11.68 12.28
C GLU A 153 11.32 10.42 11.96
N ALA A 154 11.12 10.11 10.67
CA ALA A 154 10.42 8.90 10.25
C ALA A 154 11.15 7.61 10.71
N GLU A 155 12.48 7.60 10.70
CA GLU A 155 13.25 6.49 11.26
C GLU A 155 13.01 6.31 12.77
N GLN A 156 12.91 7.41 13.54
CA GLN A 156 12.54 7.32 14.95
C GLN A 156 11.11 6.78 15.11
N MET A 157 10.17 7.18 14.25
CA MET A 157 8.80 6.66 14.25
C MET A 157 8.74 5.16 13.95
N VAL A 158 9.59 4.64 13.06
CA VAL A 158 9.76 3.19 12.83
C VAL A 158 10.28 2.50 14.10
N ASN A 159 11.33 3.04 14.72
CA ASN A 159 11.91 2.47 15.94
C ASN A 159 10.92 2.46 17.11
N ASN A 160 10.05 3.47 17.18
CA ASN A 160 9.00 3.60 18.20
C ASN A 160 7.71 2.84 17.84
N GLN A 161 7.67 2.12 16.72
CA GLN A 161 6.50 1.38 16.22
C GLN A 161 5.25 2.24 15.97
N GLN A 162 5.44 3.55 15.74
CA GLN A 162 4.38 4.45 15.26
C GLN A 162 4.13 4.22 13.77
N ILE A 163 5.22 4.04 13.00
CA ILE A 163 5.19 3.43 11.67
C ILE A 163 5.31 1.92 11.88
N PHE A 164 4.33 1.16 11.38
CA PHE A 164 4.25 -0.28 11.64
C PHE A 164 3.75 -1.13 10.47
N ASP A 165 3.65 -0.54 9.28
CA ASP A 165 3.26 -1.24 8.08
C ASP A 165 4.41 -1.29 7.06
N ALA A 166 4.41 -2.32 6.22
CA ALA A 166 5.56 -2.61 5.35
C ALA A 166 5.79 -1.54 4.26
N LYS A 167 4.73 -0.94 3.70
CA LYS A 167 4.85 0.09 2.63
C LYS A 167 5.52 1.35 3.18
N THR A 168 5.19 1.75 4.40
CA THR A 168 5.76 2.95 5.02
C THR A 168 7.20 2.70 5.47
N VAL A 169 7.49 1.55 6.09
CA VAL A 169 8.89 1.18 6.41
C VAL A 169 9.76 1.14 5.14
N PHE A 170 9.23 0.58 4.04
CA PHE A 170 9.91 0.57 2.74
C PHE A 170 10.18 2.00 2.25
N ALA A 171 9.21 2.90 2.35
CA ALA A 171 9.38 4.30 1.93
C ALA A 171 10.47 5.02 2.73
N VAL A 172 10.52 4.84 4.05
CA VAL A 172 11.56 5.42 4.91
C VAL A 172 12.95 4.90 4.50
N LEU A 173 13.09 3.58 4.32
CA LEU A 173 14.36 2.98 3.87
C LEU A 173 14.77 3.49 2.48
N TRP A 174 13.83 3.57 1.55
CA TRP A 174 14.08 4.09 0.21
C TRP A 174 14.53 5.55 0.26
N MET A 175 13.83 6.40 1.03
CA MET A 175 14.20 7.80 1.23
C MET A 175 15.61 7.93 1.81
N LYS A 176 15.95 7.14 2.82
CA LYS A 176 17.28 7.15 3.44
C LYS A 176 18.40 6.81 2.44
N ILE A 177 18.21 5.79 1.61
CA ILE A 177 19.19 5.37 0.61
C ILE A 177 19.37 6.45 -0.47
N ASN A 178 18.27 7.05 -0.91
CA ASN A 178 18.30 8.03 -2.01
C ASN A 178 18.66 9.45 -1.55
N ASN A 179 18.50 9.78 -0.26
CA ASN A 179 18.99 11.03 0.32
C ASN A 179 20.50 11.03 0.59
N ALA A 180 21.13 9.87 0.76
CA ALA A 180 22.58 9.74 0.89
C ALA A 180 23.36 9.99 -0.43
N SER A 181 22.66 10.34 -1.51
CA SER A 181 23.21 10.57 -2.85
C SER A 181 23.29 12.05 -3.25
N VAL A 182 23.18 12.98 -2.28
CA VAL A 182 23.39 14.43 -2.46
C VAL A 182 24.65 14.88 -1.75
#